data_AF-A0A8H8QTK9-F1
#
_entry.id   AF-A0A8H8QTK9-F1
#
_cell.length_a   1.000
_cell.length_b   1.000
_cell.length_c   1.000
_cell.angle_alpha   90.00
_cell.angle_beta   90.00
_cell.angle_gamma   90.00
#
_symmetry.space_group_name_H-M   'P 1'
#
loop_
_entity.id
_entity.type
_entity.pdbx_description
1 polymer ?
#
loop_
_entity_poly.entity_id
_entity_poly.type
_entity_poly.pdbx_seq_one_letter_code
_entity_poly.pdbx_strand_id
1 'polypeptide(L)'
;MEWAVRSIRAGKHVLLEKPSVSTAAEAEILFSMPELSLPNAPVLLEGFHNRFHPAIHLFKSFITPADVVHVHTEAMVPWLMVNKDSIGLNYSLGGGCMMMLGTYNFTILRMIFNAAPEECLACDTHVHADGIHDKCDYDFTATFRFPNGGIGEGTNTFQGPLIWKPSTARVTHKETVVLDKLLPATEEKMLTREVTLHGFMNAVIWHRIDVKDSFVIRSKVDGKPIRKWVESKSHKAYTYKEAGGEFADLPGEDWWMSFRYELEEFVNKVKGRKTQEEERKYSVF
;
A
#
# COMPACT_ATOMS: atom_id res chain seq x y z
N MET A 1 -5.43 8.21 -20.56
CA MET A 1 -5.74 6.98 -21.35
C MET A 1 -5.27 7.03 -22.81
N GLU A 2 -5.73 7.97 -23.65
CA GLU A 2 -5.52 7.93 -25.12
C GLU A 2 -4.07 7.67 -25.57
N TRP A 3 -3.11 8.40 -25.02
CA TRP A 3 -1.70 8.27 -25.39
C TRP A 3 -1.09 6.93 -24.99
N ALA A 4 -1.51 6.37 -23.84
CA ALA A 4 -1.08 5.05 -23.40
C ALA A 4 -1.58 3.98 -24.37
N VAL A 5 -2.86 4.03 -24.74
CA VAL A 5 -3.46 3.10 -25.72
C VAL A 5 -2.75 3.19 -27.08
N ARG A 6 -2.50 4.40 -27.60
CA ARG A 6 -1.77 4.60 -28.86
C ARG A 6 -0.34 4.05 -28.79
N SER A 7 0.33 4.23 -27.66
CA SER A 7 1.69 3.74 -27.44
C SER A 7 1.74 2.20 -27.38
N ILE A 8 0.82 1.58 -26.63
CA ILE A 8 0.70 0.12 -26.53
C ILE A 8 0.39 -0.50 -27.89
N ARG A 9 -0.55 0.07 -28.66
CA ARG A 9 -0.87 -0.36 -30.04
C ARG A 9 0.31 -0.25 -30.99
N ALA A 10 1.21 0.70 -30.75
CA ALA A 10 2.46 0.85 -31.50
C ALA A 10 3.60 -0.04 -30.96
N GLY A 11 3.32 -0.96 -30.03
CA GLY A 11 4.29 -1.87 -29.42
C GLY A 11 5.29 -1.17 -28.48
N LYS A 12 4.94 -0.01 -27.93
CA LYS A 12 5.80 0.74 -27.00
C LYS A 12 5.46 0.43 -25.57
N HIS A 13 6.49 0.29 -24.74
CA HIS A 13 6.36 0.20 -23.29
C HIS A 13 5.86 1.52 -22.71
N VAL A 14 5.03 1.45 -21.67
CA VAL A 14 4.39 2.60 -21.05
C VAL A 14 4.59 2.54 -19.53
N LEU A 15 5.22 3.57 -18.99
CA LEU A 15 5.17 3.91 -17.56
C LEU A 15 4.22 5.10 -17.44
N LEU A 16 3.10 4.92 -16.74
CA LEU A 16 2.00 5.88 -16.70
C LEU A 16 1.74 6.33 -15.26
N GLU A 17 1.91 7.62 -14.99
CA GLU A 17 1.68 8.21 -13.67
C GLU A 17 0.30 7.91 -13.10
N LYS A 18 0.24 7.81 -11.77
CA LYS A 18 -1.00 7.51 -11.05
C LYS A 18 -1.82 8.78 -10.77
N PRO A 19 -3.17 8.69 -10.74
CA PRO A 19 -3.95 7.57 -11.28
C PRO A 19 -3.82 7.51 -12.81
N SER A 20 -3.66 6.32 -13.35
CA SER A 20 -3.47 6.09 -14.79
C SER A 20 -4.63 6.56 -15.65
N VAL A 21 -5.84 6.52 -15.08
CA VAL A 21 -7.12 6.88 -15.71
C VAL A 21 -8.09 7.43 -14.66
N SER A 22 -9.20 8.01 -15.11
CA SER A 22 -10.16 8.68 -14.22
C SER A 22 -11.31 7.79 -13.78
N THR A 23 -11.50 6.62 -14.42
CA THR A 23 -12.61 5.71 -14.12
C THR A 23 -12.17 4.24 -14.14
N ALA A 24 -12.90 3.41 -13.39
CA ALA A 24 -12.68 1.95 -13.41
C ALA A 24 -12.90 1.33 -14.81
N ALA A 25 -13.87 1.85 -15.57
CA ALA A 25 -14.12 1.37 -16.94
C ALA A 25 -12.93 1.64 -17.87
N GLU A 26 -12.33 2.83 -17.79
CA GLU A 26 -11.11 3.16 -18.54
C GLU A 26 -9.92 2.28 -18.10
N ALA A 27 -9.86 1.94 -16.81
CA ALA A 27 -8.78 1.12 -16.28
C ALA A 27 -8.89 -0.31 -16.80
N GLU A 28 -10.09 -0.88 -16.74
CA GLU A 28 -10.39 -2.20 -17.32
C GLU A 28 -10.02 -2.23 -18.80
N ILE A 29 -10.41 -1.20 -19.56
CA ILE A 29 -10.05 -1.09 -20.98
C ILE A 29 -8.53 -1.07 -21.17
N LEU A 30 -7.81 -0.27 -20.39
CA LEU A 30 -6.36 -0.09 -20.55
C LEU A 30 -5.56 -1.34 -20.13
N PHE A 31 -5.91 -1.96 -19.00
CA PHE A 31 -5.15 -3.09 -18.44
C PHE A 31 -5.59 -4.46 -18.98
N SER A 32 -6.75 -4.54 -19.65
CA SER A 32 -7.21 -5.73 -20.36
C SER A 32 -7.01 -5.65 -21.88
N MET A 33 -6.19 -4.71 -22.36
CA MET A 33 -5.82 -4.62 -23.79
C MET A 33 -5.20 -5.94 -24.30
N PRO A 34 -5.66 -6.49 -25.44
CA PRO A 34 -5.17 -7.77 -25.96
C PRO A 34 -3.67 -7.74 -26.30
N GLU A 35 -3.13 -6.59 -26.67
CA GLU A 35 -1.70 -6.39 -26.93
C GLU A 35 -0.82 -6.73 -25.72
N LEU A 36 -1.35 -6.57 -24.50
CA LEU A 36 -0.64 -6.88 -23.25
C LEU A 36 -0.54 -8.39 -22.98
N SER A 37 -1.24 -9.23 -23.74
CA SER A 37 -1.25 -10.69 -23.59
C SER A 37 -0.41 -11.42 -24.66
N LEU A 38 0.27 -10.69 -25.54
CA LEU A 38 1.10 -11.27 -26.61
C LEU A 38 2.46 -11.76 -26.06
N PRO A 39 3.14 -12.74 -26.73
CA PRO A 39 4.44 -13.25 -26.28
C PRO A 39 5.55 -12.18 -26.14
N ASN A 40 5.46 -11.09 -26.90
CA ASN A 40 6.35 -9.92 -26.83
C ASN A 40 5.55 -8.66 -26.47
N ALA A 41 4.58 -8.80 -25.57
CA ALA A 41 3.71 -7.71 -25.13
C ALA A 41 4.54 -6.51 -24.62
N PRO A 42 4.12 -5.27 -24.92
CA PRO A 42 4.70 -4.12 -24.26
C PRO A 42 4.37 -4.15 -22.77
N VAL A 43 5.36 -3.80 -21.94
CA VAL A 43 5.14 -3.53 -20.51
C VAL A 43 4.28 -2.28 -20.32
N LEU A 44 3.22 -2.39 -19.54
CA LEU A 44 2.45 -1.29 -18.96
C LEU A 44 2.64 -1.31 -17.44
N LEU A 45 3.13 -0.21 -16.86
CA LEU A 45 3.25 -0.04 -15.43
C LEU A 45 2.57 1.27 -15.00
N GLU A 46 1.73 1.19 -13.97
CA GLU A 46 1.20 2.36 -13.28
C GLU A 46 2.21 2.90 -12.26
N GLY A 47 2.42 4.21 -12.27
CA GLY A 47 3.50 4.93 -11.57
C GLY A 47 3.26 5.10 -10.07
N PHE A 48 3.28 4.01 -9.31
CA PHE A 48 3.32 4.06 -7.85
C PHE A 48 4.75 4.05 -7.33
N HIS A 49 5.39 5.21 -7.37
CA HIS A 49 6.81 5.36 -7.04
C HIS A 49 7.23 4.75 -5.68
N ASN A 50 6.34 4.80 -4.69
CA ASN A 50 6.62 4.30 -3.35
C ASN A 50 6.60 2.77 -3.25
N ARG A 51 5.89 2.08 -4.16
CA ARG A 51 5.65 0.63 -4.16
C ARG A 51 6.92 -0.19 -4.11
N PHE A 52 7.93 0.25 -4.87
CA PHE A 52 9.19 -0.45 -5.06
C PHE A 52 10.24 -0.03 -4.03
N HIS A 53 9.95 0.94 -3.17
CA HIS A 53 10.92 1.42 -2.19
C HIS A 53 11.29 0.31 -1.17
N PRO A 54 12.57 0.16 -0.78
CA PRO A 54 13.02 -0.87 0.17
C PRO A 54 12.23 -0.99 1.48
N ALA A 55 11.79 0.15 2.02
CA ALA A 55 10.90 0.21 3.18
C ALA A 55 9.61 -0.63 3.03
N ILE A 56 9.00 -0.68 1.84
CA ILE A 56 7.79 -1.48 1.59
C ILE A 56 8.11 -2.97 1.66
N HIS A 57 9.27 -3.40 1.16
CA HIS A 57 9.70 -4.80 1.21
C HIS A 57 9.98 -5.26 2.63
N LEU A 58 10.75 -4.47 3.37
CA LEU A 58 11.02 -4.77 4.76
C LEU A 58 9.72 -4.80 5.57
N PHE A 59 8.80 -3.86 5.34
CA PHE A 59 7.49 -3.84 6.00
C PHE A 59 6.68 -5.11 5.69
N LYS A 60 6.59 -5.50 4.42
CA LYS A 60 5.91 -6.73 4.00
C LYS A 60 6.56 -8.00 4.57
N SER A 61 7.86 -7.99 4.83
CA SER A 61 8.55 -9.16 5.42
C SER A 61 8.06 -9.53 6.82
N PHE A 62 7.44 -8.58 7.54
CA PHE A 62 6.85 -8.82 8.85
C PHE A 62 5.38 -9.27 8.81
N ILE A 63 4.78 -9.33 7.62
CA ILE A 63 3.35 -9.53 7.41
C ILE A 63 3.10 -10.87 6.73
N THR A 64 2.18 -11.64 7.29
CA THR A 64 1.65 -12.85 6.65
C THR A 64 0.20 -12.58 6.23
N PRO A 65 -0.12 -12.45 4.93
CA PRO A 65 -1.46 -12.04 4.49
C PRO A 65 -2.60 -12.90 5.05
N ALA A 66 -2.40 -14.21 5.18
CA ALA A 66 -3.39 -15.14 5.75
C ALA A 66 -3.69 -14.91 7.25
N ASP A 67 -2.86 -14.13 7.94
CA ASP A 67 -3.00 -13.82 9.36
C ASP A 67 -3.50 -12.39 9.60
N VAL A 68 -3.60 -11.55 8.57
CA VAL A 68 -4.07 -10.16 8.70
C VAL A 68 -5.57 -10.12 9.01
N VAL A 69 -5.95 -9.46 10.10
CA VAL A 69 -7.38 -9.27 10.48
C VAL A 69 -7.86 -7.86 10.22
N HIS A 70 -6.97 -6.87 10.34
CA HIS A 70 -7.32 -5.48 10.17
C HIS A 70 -6.13 -4.69 9.63
N VAL A 71 -6.39 -3.78 8.70
CA VAL A 71 -5.41 -2.80 8.22
C VAL A 71 -6.04 -1.43 8.25
N HIS A 72 -5.37 -0.47 8.87
CA HIS A 72 -5.75 0.94 8.80
C HIS A 72 -4.66 1.72 8.06
N THR A 73 -5.06 2.53 7.09
CA THR A 73 -4.18 3.40 6.33
C THR A 73 -4.66 4.83 6.41
N GLU A 74 -3.74 5.76 6.64
CA GLU A 74 -4.06 7.18 6.70
C GLU A 74 -2.99 8.04 6.03
N ALA A 75 -3.43 9.13 5.41
CA ALA A 75 -2.58 10.19 4.93
C ALA A 75 -3.31 11.53 5.02
N MET A 76 -2.57 12.62 5.15
CA MET A 76 -3.15 13.95 5.21
C MET A 76 -2.29 14.95 4.46
N VAL A 77 -2.96 15.95 3.91
CA VAL A 77 -2.34 17.19 3.47
C VAL A 77 -2.85 18.30 4.38
N PRO A 78 -1.96 19.08 5.02
CA PRO A 78 -2.33 20.27 5.75
C PRO A 78 -3.19 21.21 4.92
N TRP A 79 -4.27 21.73 5.50
CA TRP A 79 -5.28 22.53 4.78
C TRP A 79 -4.70 23.75 4.05
N LEU A 80 -3.62 24.33 4.55
CA LEU A 80 -2.96 25.49 3.93
C LEU A 80 -2.15 25.13 2.67
N MET A 81 -1.85 23.84 2.44
CA MET A 81 -1.08 23.37 1.28
C MET A 81 -1.95 22.96 0.09
N VAL A 82 -3.28 22.97 0.24
CA VAL A 82 -4.21 22.68 -0.86
C VAL A 82 -4.86 23.98 -1.32
N ASN A 83 -4.40 24.51 -2.45
CA ASN A 83 -5.10 25.57 -3.15
C ASN A 83 -6.31 24.99 -3.91
N LYS A 84 -7.39 25.76 -4.00
CA LYS A 84 -8.59 25.47 -4.80
C LYS A 84 -8.28 25.35 -6.29
N ASP A 85 -7.29 26.08 -6.80
CA ASP A 85 -6.84 25.95 -8.19
C ASP A 85 -5.91 24.75 -8.44
N SER A 86 -5.68 23.91 -7.43
CA SER A 86 -4.87 22.70 -7.56
C SER A 86 -5.53 21.70 -8.52
N ILE A 87 -4.70 21.00 -9.30
CA ILE A 87 -5.14 19.86 -10.12
C ILE A 87 -5.88 18.80 -9.28
N GLY A 88 -5.57 18.69 -7.98
CA GLY A 88 -6.22 17.78 -7.04
C GLY A 88 -7.70 18.11 -6.76
N LEU A 89 -8.17 19.30 -7.12
CA LEU A 89 -9.58 19.70 -7.02
C LEU A 89 -10.22 19.95 -8.39
N ASN A 90 -9.54 19.59 -9.48
CA ASN A 90 -10.08 19.68 -10.84
C ASN A 90 -10.73 18.36 -11.25
N TYR A 91 -12.07 18.31 -11.20
CA TYR A 91 -12.84 17.10 -11.53
C TYR A 91 -12.60 16.58 -12.95
N SER A 92 -12.43 17.48 -13.92
CA SER A 92 -12.22 17.10 -15.33
C SER A 92 -10.88 16.38 -15.57
N LEU A 93 -9.94 16.50 -14.63
CA LEU A 93 -8.65 15.82 -14.65
C LEU A 93 -8.61 14.60 -13.70
N GLY A 94 -9.75 14.19 -13.14
CA GLY A 94 -9.82 13.13 -12.15
C GLY A 94 -9.35 13.56 -10.75
N GLY A 95 -9.60 14.82 -10.38
CA GLY A 95 -9.36 15.33 -9.03
C GLY A 95 -10.21 14.66 -7.95
N GLY A 96 -9.90 14.97 -6.69
CA GLY A 96 -10.47 14.37 -5.49
C GLY A 96 -9.38 13.85 -4.56
N CYS A 97 -9.60 13.91 -3.25
CA CYS A 97 -8.68 13.39 -2.24
C CYS A 97 -8.48 11.88 -2.42
N MET A 98 -9.56 11.16 -2.71
CA MET A 98 -9.55 9.74 -3.00
C MET A 98 -8.72 9.41 -4.24
N MET A 99 -8.86 10.16 -5.33
CA MET A 99 -8.09 9.93 -6.56
C MET A 99 -6.61 10.32 -6.42
N MET A 100 -6.33 11.40 -5.70
CA MET A 100 -4.97 11.93 -5.59
C MET A 100 -4.12 11.21 -4.54
N LEU A 101 -4.67 11.04 -3.33
CA LEU A 101 -3.98 10.42 -2.18
C LEU A 101 -4.52 9.01 -1.91
N GLY A 102 -5.83 8.80 -2.03
CA GLY A 102 -6.48 7.53 -1.69
C GLY A 102 -5.96 6.34 -2.48
N THR A 103 -5.50 6.56 -3.71
CA THR A 103 -4.88 5.51 -4.53
C THR A 103 -3.65 4.88 -3.87
N TYR A 104 -2.89 5.62 -3.06
CA TYR A 104 -1.78 5.06 -2.27
C TYR A 104 -2.28 4.15 -1.13
N ASN A 105 -3.36 4.53 -0.45
CA ASN A 105 -4.00 3.71 0.59
C ASN A 105 -4.52 2.41 -0.01
N PHE A 106 -5.25 2.48 -1.12
CA PHE A 106 -5.80 1.29 -1.79
C PHE A 106 -4.70 0.38 -2.33
N THR A 107 -3.62 0.95 -2.87
CA THR A 107 -2.44 0.19 -3.31
C THR A 107 -1.81 -0.57 -2.16
N ILE A 108 -1.51 0.10 -1.04
CA ILE A 108 -0.84 -0.57 0.09
C ILE A 108 -1.76 -1.59 0.77
N LEU A 109 -3.08 -1.35 0.84
CA LEU A 109 -4.06 -2.35 1.30
C LEU A 109 -3.98 -3.62 0.44
N ARG A 110 -4.04 -3.48 -0.89
CA ARG A 110 -3.91 -4.61 -1.83
C ARG A 110 -2.58 -5.33 -1.69
N MET A 111 -1.49 -4.62 -1.43
CA MET A 111 -0.16 -5.20 -1.20
C MET A 111 -0.06 -5.98 0.12
N ILE A 112 -0.70 -5.50 1.19
CA ILE A 112 -0.69 -6.14 2.52
C ILE A 112 -1.52 -7.43 2.50
N PHE A 113 -2.71 -7.38 1.92
CA PHE A 113 -3.58 -8.56 1.78
C PHE A 113 -3.16 -9.49 0.62
N ASN A 114 -2.28 -9.02 -0.27
CA ASN A 114 -1.88 -9.70 -1.50
C ASN A 114 -3.08 -10.12 -2.38
N ALA A 115 -4.11 -9.29 -2.39
CA ALA A 115 -5.39 -9.53 -3.07
C ALA A 115 -6.11 -8.21 -3.36
N ALA A 116 -7.07 -8.23 -4.30
CA ALA A 116 -8.07 -7.18 -4.41
C ALA A 116 -9.13 -7.34 -3.30
N PRO A 117 -9.78 -6.26 -2.84
CA PRO A 117 -10.94 -6.37 -1.96
C PRO A 117 -12.10 -7.08 -2.68
N GLU A 118 -12.89 -7.84 -1.95
CA GLU A 118 -14.10 -8.51 -2.46
C GLU A 118 -15.32 -7.61 -2.37
N GLU A 119 -15.33 -6.68 -1.42
CA GLU A 119 -16.49 -5.84 -1.11
C GLU A 119 -16.04 -4.49 -0.54
N CYS A 120 -16.69 -3.40 -0.97
CA CYS A 120 -16.66 -2.11 -0.28
C CYS A 120 -17.83 -2.07 0.71
N LEU A 121 -17.52 -2.07 2.00
CA LEU A 121 -18.50 -2.12 3.09
C LEU A 121 -19.08 -0.75 3.40
N ALA A 122 -18.25 0.29 3.33
CA ALA A 122 -18.62 1.68 3.57
C ALA A 122 -17.69 2.59 2.80
N CYS A 123 -18.21 3.73 2.34
CA CYS A 123 -17.42 4.80 1.74
C CYS A 123 -18.11 6.13 2.02
N ASP A 124 -17.53 6.91 2.91
CA ASP A 124 -17.98 8.24 3.28
C ASP A 124 -17.03 9.27 2.70
N THR A 125 -17.58 10.33 2.10
CA THR A 125 -16.81 11.40 1.45
C THR A 125 -17.44 12.75 1.73
N HIS A 126 -16.62 13.80 1.85
CA HIS A 126 -17.11 15.17 1.90
C HIS A 126 -16.57 16.02 0.75
N VAL A 127 -17.42 16.93 0.25
CA VAL A 127 -17.12 17.85 -0.85
C VAL A 127 -17.27 19.30 -0.40
N HIS A 128 -16.66 20.23 -1.12
CA HIS A 128 -16.83 21.65 -0.83
C HIS A 128 -18.24 22.15 -1.22
N ALA A 129 -18.82 23.04 -0.40
CA ALA A 129 -20.14 23.61 -0.64
C ALA A 129 -20.14 24.86 -1.56
N ASP A 130 -19.02 25.17 -2.21
CA ASP A 130 -18.86 26.40 -3.01
C ASP A 130 -19.34 26.30 -4.47
N GLY A 131 -19.87 25.14 -4.86
CA GLY A 131 -20.43 24.86 -6.19
C GLY A 131 -19.40 24.78 -7.33
N ILE A 132 -18.13 25.09 -7.08
CA ILE A 132 -17.04 24.97 -8.06
C ILE A 132 -16.26 23.67 -7.81
N HIS A 133 -16.04 23.33 -6.54
CA HIS A 133 -15.29 22.15 -6.11
C HIS A 133 -16.19 21.09 -5.47
N ASP A 134 -17.51 21.15 -5.73
CA ASP A 134 -18.51 20.24 -5.18
C ASP A 134 -18.50 18.83 -5.81
N LYS A 135 -17.68 18.63 -6.85
CA LYS A 135 -17.47 17.35 -7.53
C LYS A 135 -16.23 16.59 -7.08
N CYS A 136 -15.34 17.23 -6.34
CA CYS A 136 -14.12 16.62 -5.82
C CYS A 136 -14.26 16.47 -4.31
N ASP A 137 -14.09 15.25 -3.82
CA ASP A 137 -13.98 15.03 -2.37
C ASP A 137 -12.70 15.71 -1.85
N TYR A 138 -12.80 16.34 -0.67
CA TYR A 138 -11.63 16.83 0.04
C TYR A 138 -11.18 15.86 1.13
N ASP A 139 -12.01 14.88 1.49
CA ASP A 139 -11.67 13.76 2.34
C ASP A 139 -12.51 12.52 2.02
N PHE A 140 -12.03 11.38 2.48
CA PHE A 140 -12.81 10.15 2.46
C PHE A 140 -12.45 9.23 3.63
N THR A 141 -13.37 8.34 3.98
CA THR A 141 -13.10 7.11 4.74
C THR A 141 -13.76 5.96 4.01
N ALA A 142 -12.99 4.93 3.66
CA ALA A 142 -13.48 3.75 2.95
C ALA A 142 -13.06 2.47 3.66
N THR A 143 -13.99 1.53 3.78
CA THR A 143 -13.80 0.23 4.44
C THR A 143 -14.08 -0.88 3.45
N PHE A 144 -13.20 -1.88 3.41
CA PHE A 144 -13.26 -3.00 2.49
C PHE A 144 -13.11 -4.34 3.21
N ARG A 145 -13.72 -5.39 2.66
CA ARG A 145 -13.48 -6.78 3.03
C ARG A 145 -12.54 -7.44 2.02
N PHE A 146 -11.56 -8.19 2.51
CA PHE A 146 -10.62 -8.96 1.69
C PHE A 146 -10.89 -10.47 1.76
N PRO A 147 -10.34 -11.29 0.83
CA PRO A 147 -10.66 -12.72 0.73
C PRO A 147 -10.36 -13.56 1.98
N ASN A 148 -9.41 -13.13 2.81
CA ASN A 148 -9.10 -13.79 4.07
C ASN A 148 -10.09 -13.44 5.21
N GLY A 149 -11.13 -12.65 4.91
CA GLY A 149 -12.10 -12.11 5.88
C GLY A 149 -11.63 -10.86 6.62
N GLY A 150 -10.39 -10.43 6.42
CA GLY A 150 -9.82 -9.24 7.05
C GLY A 150 -10.41 -7.94 6.50
N ILE A 151 -10.33 -6.90 7.32
CA ILE A 151 -10.88 -5.58 7.00
C ILE A 151 -9.74 -4.62 6.66
N GLY A 152 -9.86 -3.90 5.56
CA GLY A 152 -8.99 -2.78 5.21
C GLY A 152 -9.74 -1.46 5.30
N GLU A 153 -9.15 -0.47 5.96
CA GLU A 153 -9.70 0.87 6.09
C GLU A 153 -8.68 1.89 5.58
N GLY A 154 -9.16 2.86 4.80
CA GLY A 154 -8.38 3.99 4.31
C GLY A 154 -9.07 5.31 4.59
N THR A 155 -8.34 6.25 5.19
CA THR A 155 -8.83 7.59 5.48
C THR A 155 -7.82 8.63 5.04
N ASN A 156 -8.22 9.55 4.15
CA ASN A 156 -7.38 10.69 3.80
C ASN A 156 -8.14 12.01 3.88
N THR A 157 -7.40 13.10 4.06
CA THR A 157 -7.96 14.45 4.04
C THR A 157 -7.00 15.49 3.47
N PHE A 158 -7.55 16.43 2.71
CA PHE A 158 -6.90 17.69 2.32
C PHE A 158 -7.04 18.79 3.37
N GLN A 159 -7.80 18.55 4.44
CA GLN A 159 -8.03 19.52 5.52
C GLN A 159 -7.25 19.16 6.80
N GLY A 160 -6.09 18.54 6.64
CA GLY A 160 -5.27 18.11 7.77
C GLY A 160 -4.75 19.30 8.60
N PRO A 161 -4.38 19.07 9.88
CA PRO A 161 -3.73 20.09 10.72
C PRO A 161 -2.38 20.54 10.15
N LEU A 162 -1.90 21.73 10.56
CA LEU A 162 -0.59 22.24 10.15
C LEU A 162 0.59 21.40 10.64
N ILE A 163 0.44 20.73 11.79
CA ILE A 163 1.40 19.74 12.26
C ILE A 163 1.22 18.50 11.37
N TRP A 164 2.10 18.39 10.38
CA TRP A 164 2.07 17.28 9.43
C TRP A 164 2.28 15.94 10.14
N LYS A 165 1.45 14.96 9.77
CA LYS A 165 1.59 13.57 10.20
C LYS A 165 2.03 12.73 9.01
N PRO A 166 3.06 11.88 9.16
CA PRO A 166 3.46 10.98 8.08
C PRO A 166 2.35 9.99 7.76
N SER A 167 2.19 9.70 6.47
CA SER A 167 1.27 8.66 5.99
C SER A 167 1.55 7.34 6.70
N THR A 168 0.53 6.66 7.23
CA THR A 168 0.73 5.47 8.06
C THR A 168 -0.07 4.29 7.52
N ALA A 169 0.51 3.10 7.57
CA ALA A 169 -0.18 1.83 7.34
C ALA A 169 0.05 0.93 8.55
N ARG A 170 -1.01 0.55 9.24
CA ARG A 170 -0.98 -0.28 10.46
C ARG A 170 -1.72 -1.59 10.21
N VAL A 171 -1.05 -2.69 10.50
CA VAL A 171 -1.51 -4.05 10.22
C VAL A 171 -1.62 -4.80 11.53
N THR A 172 -2.81 -5.28 11.83
CA THR A 172 -3.10 -6.14 12.97
C THR A 172 -3.25 -7.57 12.48
N HIS A 173 -2.50 -8.48 13.09
CA HIS A 173 -2.59 -9.91 12.82
C HIS A 173 -3.52 -10.60 13.84
N LYS A 174 -4.08 -11.74 13.47
CA LYS A 174 -4.78 -12.62 14.39
C LYS A 174 -3.83 -13.15 15.47
N GLU A 175 -4.40 -13.52 16.60
CA GLU A 175 -3.67 -14.23 17.64
C GLU A 175 -3.25 -15.62 17.12
N THR A 176 -1.97 -15.98 17.30
CA THR A 176 -1.41 -17.26 16.87
C THR A 176 -0.67 -17.95 18.01
N VAL A 177 -0.67 -19.29 18.01
CA VAL A 177 0.12 -20.07 18.99
C VAL A 177 1.58 -20.05 18.56
N VAL A 178 2.47 -19.69 19.48
CA VAL A 178 3.92 -19.76 19.28
C VAL A 178 4.47 -20.96 20.04
N LEU A 179 5.24 -21.80 19.34
CA LEU A 179 5.88 -22.94 19.97
C LEU A 179 6.94 -22.48 20.98
N ASP A 180 6.75 -22.85 22.24
CA ASP A 180 7.71 -22.62 23.32
C ASP A 180 7.95 -23.93 24.07
N LYS A 181 9.08 -24.59 23.78
CA LYS A 181 9.41 -25.92 24.32
C LYS A 181 9.68 -25.91 25.84
N LEU A 182 9.84 -24.72 26.43
CA LEU A 182 10.10 -24.56 27.86
C LEU A 182 8.80 -24.45 28.67
N LEU A 183 7.65 -24.29 28.01
CA LEU A 183 6.36 -24.19 28.71
C LEU A 183 5.85 -25.56 29.18
N PRO A 184 5.19 -25.62 30.36
CA PRO A 184 4.43 -26.78 30.77
C PRO A 184 3.39 -27.19 29.71
N ALA A 185 3.10 -28.48 29.59
CA ALA A 185 2.13 -28.99 28.60
C ALA A 185 0.73 -28.38 28.76
N THR A 186 0.38 -27.96 29.99
CA THR A 186 -0.87 -27.30 30.38
C THR A 186 -0.95 -25.83 29.97
N GLU A 187 0.12 -25.26 29.42
CA GLU A 187 0.20 -23.85 29.03
C GLU A 187 0.42 -23.71 27.52
N GLU A 188 -0.02 -22.59 26.97
CA GLU A 188 0.31 -22.16 25.62
C GLU A 188 0.73 -20.70 25.59
N LYS A 189 1.60 -20.39 24.63
CA LYS A 189 2.05 -19.03 24.33
C LYS A 189 1.33 -18.54 23.10
N MET A 190 0.66 -17.41 23.23
CA MET A 190 -0.01 -16.71 22.16
C MET A 190 0.82 -15.49 21.75
N LEU A 191 0.77 -15.14 20.47
CA LEU A 191 1.34 -13.93 19.89
C LEU A 191 0.28 -13.22 19.06
N THR A 192 0.12 -11.93 19.33
CA THR A 192 -0.56 -10.99 18.44
C THR A 192 0.45 -9.94 17.98
N ARG A 193 0.59 -9.78 16.67
CA ARG A 193 1.53 -8.83 16.06
C ARG A 193 0.80 -7.63 15.46
N GLU A 194 1.28 -6.45 15.77
CA GLU A 194 0.96 -5.20 15.06
C GLU A 194 2.21 -4.71 14.33
N VAL A 195 2.09 -4.42 13.03
CA VAL A 195 3.17 -3.84 12.22
C VAL A 195 2.71 -2.50 11.69
N THR A 196 3.46 -1.44 11.96
CA THR A 196 3.13 -0.09 11.49
C THR A 196 4.25 0.46 10.62
N LEU A 197 3.94 0.82 9.37
CA LEU A 197 4.84 1.60 8.51
C LEU A 197 4.41 3.06 8.53
N HIS A 198 5.28 3.91 9.06
CA HIS A 198 5.16 5.36 8.98
C HIS A 198 5.94 5.91 7.80
N GLY A 199 5.37 6.91 7.13
CA GLY A 199 5.97 7.61 5.99
C GLY A 199 5.88 6.86 4.67
N PHE A 200 4.97 5.90 4.49
CA PHE A 200 4.97 5.01 3.31
C PHE A 200 4.86 5.72 1.95
N MET A 201 4.28 6.92 1.86
CA MET A 201 4.24 7.73 0.62
C MET A 201 5.55 8.49 0.39
N ASN A 202 6.21 8.91 1.47
CA ASN A 202 7.41 9.77 1.45
C ASN A 202 8.63 9.07 2.04
N ALA A 203 8.71 7.75 1.85
CA ALA A 203 9.65 6.89 2.57
C ALA A 203 11.11 7.27 2.34
N VAL A 204 11.43 7.84 1.17
CA VAL A 204 12.75 8.36 0.83
C VAL A 204 13.17 9.51 1.76
N ILE A 205 12.25 10.38 2.18
CA ILE A 205 12.54 11.49 3.10
C ILE A 205 12.70 10.92 4.50
N TRP A 206 11.70 10.16 4.95
CA TRP A 206 11.72 9.51 6.24
C TRP A 206 10.66 8.41 6.30
N HIS A 207 11.03 7.29 6.91
CA HIS A 207 10.10 6.25 7.31
C HIS A 207 10.57 5.58 8.60
N ARG A 208 9.66 4.81 9.21
CA ARG A 208 9.94 3.89 10.31
C ARG A 208 8.94 2.75 10.28
N ILE A 209 9.43 1.53 10.49
CA ILE A 209 8.59 0.34 10.63
C ILE A 209 8.64 -0.09 12.09
N ASP A 210 7.51 -0.09 12.77
CA ASP A 210 7.39 -0.56 14.15
C ASP A 210 6.73 -1.93 14.16
N VAL A 211 7.41 -2.92 14.74
CA VAL A 211 6.90 -4.27 14.99
C VAL A 211 6.64 -4.39 16.48
N LYS A 212 5.38 -4.58 16.85
CA LYS A 212 4.93 -4.73 18.22
C LYS A 212 4.31 -6.11 18.41
N ASP A 213 5.00 -6.94 19.16
CA ASP A 213 4.61 -8.31 19.49
C ASP A 213 4.05 -8.34 20.91
N SER A 214 2.78 -8.71 21.04
CA SER A 214 2.11 -8.88 22.32
C SER A 214 1.99 -10.36 22.62
N PHE A 215 2.61 -10.80 23.71
CA PHE A 215 2.63 -12.20 24.12
C PHE A 215 1.71 -12.43 25.32
N VAL A 216 1.01 -13.55 25.29
CA VAL A 216 0.21 -14.04 26.42
C VAL A 216 0.53 -15.51 26.64
N ILE A 217 1.02 -15.87 27.83
CA ILE A 217 0.99 -17.26 28.28
C ILE A 217 -0.35 -17.47 28.98
N ARG A 218 -1.11 -18.49 28.58
CA ARG A 218 -2.38 -18.85 29.19
C ARG A 218 -2.48 -20.34 29.48
N SER A 219 -3.29 -20.68 30.47
CA SER A 219 -3.67 -22.05 30.78
C SER A 219 -4.53 -22.62 29.64
N LYS A 220 -4.19 -23.80 29.13
CA LYS A 220 -5.01 -24.54 28.16
C LYS A 220 -6.29 -25.10 28.76
N VAL A 221 -6.36 -25.18 30.09
CA VAL A 221 -7.51 -25.77 30.80
C VAL A 221 -8.69 -24.81 30.87
N ASP A 222 -8.42 -23.54 31.18
CA ASP A 222 -9.45 -22.52 31.42
C ASP A 222 -9.23 -21.22 30.63
N GLY A 223 -8.20 -21.14 29.80
CA GLY A 223 -7.89 -19.97 28.96
C GLY A 223 -7.38 -18.75 29.74
N LYS A 224 -7.21 -18.84 31.06
CA LYS A 224 -6.83 -17.68 31.87
C LYS A 224 -5.39 -17.25 31.59
N PRO A 225 -5.14 -15.93 31.43
CA PRO A 225 -3.80 -15.43 31.23
C PRO A 225 -2.97 -15.58 32.51
N ILE A 226 -1.79 -16.16 32.37
CA ILE A 226 -0.80 -16.36 33.43
C ILE A 226 0.25 -15.25 33.39
N ARG A 227 0.72 -14.89 32.18
CA ARG A 227 1.72 -13.85 31.97
C ARG A 227 1.45 -13.09 30.68
N LYS A 228 1.65 -11.78 30.69
CA LYS A 228 1.57 -10.91 29.52
C LYS A 228 2.78 -10.01 29.43
N TRP A 229 3.28 -9.79 28.23
CA TRP A 229 4.32 -8.79 27.97
C TRP A 229 4.25 -8.32 26.51
N VAL A 230 4.92 -7.22 26.23
CA VAL A 230 5.00 -6.63 24.89
C VAL A 230 6.46 -6.40 24.57
N GLU A 231 6.85 -6.75 23.35
CA GLU A 231 8.14 -6.44 22.77
C GLU A 231 7.93 -5.54 21.56
N SER A 232 8.69 -4.45 21.47
CA SER A 232 8.61 -3.51 20.35
C SER A 232 10.00 -3.27 19.76
N LYS A 233 10.10 -3.30 18.44
CA LYS A 233 11.32 -2.96 17.69
C LYS A 233 10.98 -2.05 16.51
N SER A 234 11.87 -1.11 16.23
CA SER A 234 11.77 -0.21 15.09
C SER A 234 12.84 -0.53 14.06
N HIS A 235 12.47 -0.44 12.79
CA HIS A 235 13.30 -0.78 11.64
C HIS A 235 13.23 0.31 10.57
N LYS A 236 14.25 0.34 9.70
CA LYS A 236 14.32 1.18 8.49
C LYS A 236 15.06 0.41 7.39
N ALA A 237 14.75 0.72 6.14
CA ALA A 237 15.51 0.29 4.98
C ALA A 237 15.41 1.35 3.87
N TYR A 238 16.56 1.90 3.49
CA TYR A 238 16.73 2.83 2.37
C TYR A 238 17.37 2.15 1.16
N THR A 239 17.94 0.95 1.33
CA THR A 239 18.45 0.09 0.25
C THR A 239 17.85 -1.32 0.32
N TYR A 240 17.85 -2.06 -0.79
CA TYR A 240 17.38 -3.46 -0.76
C TYR A 240 18.26 -4.35 0.11
N LYS A 241 19.56 -4.08 0.18
CA LYS A 241 20.48 -4.79 1.08
C LYS A 241 20.04 -4.67 2.55
N GLU A 242 19.59 -3.49 2.97
CA GLU A 242 19.04 -3.27 4.31
C GLU A 242 17.67 -3.93 4.50
N ALA A 243 16.82 -3.92 3.47
CA ALA A 243 15.52 -4.60 3.51
C ALA A 243 15.66 -6.13 3.59
N GLY A 244 16.75 -6.69 3.06
CA GLY A 244 17.02 -8.12 3.05
C GLY A 244 16.05 -8.91 2.17
N GLY A 245 15.95 -10.22 2.44
CA GLY A 245 15.04 -11.11 1.72
C GLY A 245 15.44 -11.38 0.28
N GLU A 246 14.45 -11.69 -0.57
CA GLU A 246 14.66 -12.14 -1.95
C GLU A 246 15.34 -11.10 -2.86
N PHE A 247 15.20 -9.82 -2.53
CA PHE A 247 15.65 -8.71 -3.36
C PHE A 247 16.91 -8.04 -2.84
N ALA A 248 17.56 -8.60 -1.81
CA ALA A 248 18.73 -8.01 -1.17
C ALA A 248 19.89 -7.70 -2.13
N ASP A 249 19.98 -8.46 -3.23
CA ASP A 249 21.01 -8.34 -4.26
C ASP A 249 20.63 -7.40 -5.42
N LEU A 250 19.41 -6.84 -5.44
CA LEU A 250 19.02 -5.85 -6.44
C LEU A 250 19.73 -4.51 -6.18
N PRO A 251 20.05 -3.74 -7.23
CA PRO A 251 20.69 -2.44 -7.07
C PRO A 251 19.76 -1.47 -6.35
N GLY A 252 20.32 -0.69 -5.43
CA GLY A 252 19.58 0.30 -4.66
C GLY A 252 20.52 1.08 -3.76
N GLU A 253 20.46 2.41 -3.86
CA GLU A 253 21.27 3.31 -3.06
C GLU A 253 20.39 4.15 -2.14
N ASP A 254 20.93 4.56 -1.00
CA ASP A 254 20.21 5.34 0.01
C ASP A 254 19.83 6.75 -0.46
N TRP A 255 20.51 7.26 -1.50
CA TRP A 255 20.22 8.53 -2.17
C TRP A 255 19.25 8.38 -3.36
N TRP A 256 18.81 7.16 -3.70
CA TRP A 256 17.83 6.98 -4.77
C TRP A 256 16.45 7.49 -4.35
N MET A 257 15.87 8.32 -5.20
CA MET A 257 14.46 8.66 -5.10
C MET A 257 13.59 7.42 -5.31
N SER A 258 12.40 7.39 -4.71
CA SER A 258 11.42 6.32 -4.90
C SER A 258 11.08 6.08 -6.39
N PHE A 259 11.01 7.15 -7.19
CA PHE A 259 10.86 7.07 -8.65
C PHE A 259 12.02 6.35 -9.36
N ARG A 260 13.23 6.39 -8.81
CA ARG A 260 14.37 5.65 -9.38
C ARG A 260 14.18 4.15 -9.20
N TYR A 261 13.71 3.72 -8.03
CA TYR A 261 13.38 2.32 -7.77
C TYR A 261 12.28 1.82 -8.71
N GLU A 262 11.23 2.60 -8.93
CA GLU A 262 10.18 2.30 -9.92
C GLU A 262 10.73 2.18 -11.34
N LEU A 263 11.54 3.15 -11.77
CA LEU A 263 12.11 3.14 -13.10
C LEU A 263 13.01 1.93 -13.33
N GLU A 264 13.79 1.53 -12.33
CA GLU A 264 14.60 0.31 -12.40
C GLU A 264 13.74 -0.94 -12.59
N GLU A 265 12.64 -1.07 -11.85
CA GLU A 265 11.73 -2.20 -12.00
C GLU A 265 11.06 -2.22 -13.38
N PHE A 266 10.64 -1.06 -13.89
CA PHE A 266 10.13 -0.93 -15.25
C PHE A 266 11.16 -1.34 -16.30
N VAL A 267 12.39 -0.84 -16.19
CA VAL A 267 13.49 -1.17 -17.14
C VAL A 267 13.89 -2.63 -17.04
N ASN A 268 13.91 -3.21 -15.83
CA ASN A 268 14.18 -4.62 -15.62
C ASN A 268 13.12 -5.48 -16.31
N LYS A 269 11.83 -5.14 -16.14
CA LYS A 269 10.74 -5.85 -16.84
C LYS A 269 10.88 -5.77 -18.36
N VAL A 270 11.14 -4.57 -18.89
CA VAL A 270 11.36 -4.32 -20.32
C VAL A 270 12.52 -5.16 -20.88
N LYS A 271 13.57 -5.35 -20.09
CA LYS A 271 14.77 -6.11 -20.47
C LYS A 271 14.68 -7.62 -20.16
N GLY A 272 13.54 -8.11 -19.67
CA GLY A 272 13.37 -9.52 -19.28
C GLY A 272 14.25 -9.93 -18.09
N ARG A 273 14.62 -8.98 -17.22
CA ARG A 273 15.37 -9.24 -15.99
C ARG A 273 14.40 -9.52 -14.84
N LYS A 274 14.92 -10.10 -13.76
CA LYS A 274 14.16 -10.32 -12.52
C LYS A 274 13.60 -8.99 -12.00
N THR A 275 12.32 -9.01 -11.63
CA THR A 275 11.61 -7.90 -10.99
C THR A 275 11.05 -8.34 -9.64
N GLN A 276 10.68 -7.39 -8.80
CA GLN A 276 10.06 -7.66 -7.50
C GLN A 276 8.69 -8.31 -7.58
N GLU A 277 8.07 -8.17 -8.75
CA GLU A 277 6.71 -8.60 -9.01
C GLU A 277 6.68 -9.47 -10.26
N GLU A 278 6.67 -10.78 -10.05
CA GLU A 278 6.38 -11.75 -11.11
C GLU A 278 4.86 -11.99 -11.18
N GLU A 279 4.31 -11.72 -12.38
CA GLU A 279 3.05 -12.29 -12.89
C GLU A 279 1.67 -11.88 -12.32
N ARG A 280 1.44 -10.64 -11.88
CA ARG A 280 0.05 -10.17 -11.67
C ARG A 280 -0.30 -8.95 -12.49
N LYS A 281 -1.52 -8.93 -13.06
CA LYS A 281 -2.05 -7.78 -13.81
C LYS A 281 -2.24 -6.63 -12.81
N TYR A 282 -1.40 -5.60 -12.90
CA TYR A 282 -1.37 -4.50 -11.94
C TYR A 282 -2.12 -3.30 -12.46
N SER A 283 -3.41 -3.27 -12.19
CA SER A 283 -4.15 -2.02 -12.05
C SER A 283 -4.48 -1.83 -10.57
N VAL A 284 -4.49 -0.58 -10.11
CA VAL A 284 -5.11 -0.24 -8.80
C VAL A 284 -6.63 -0.32 -8.86
N PHE A 285 -7.17 -0.32 -10.07
CA PHE A 285 -8.57 -0.55 -10.36
C PHE A 285 -8.94 -2.05 -10.35
#